data_AF-A0A3P6T8K8-F1
#
_entry.id   AF-A0A3P6T8K8-F1
#
_cell.length_a   1.000
_cell.length_b   1.000
_cell.length_c   1.000
_cell.angle_alpha   90.00
_cell.angle_beta   90.00
_cell.angle_gamma   90.00
#
_symmetry.space_group_name_H-M   'P 1'
#
loop_
_entity.id
_entity.type
_entity.pdbx_description
1 polymer ?
#
loop_
_entity_poly.entity_id
_entity_poly.type
_entity_poly.pdbx_seq_one_letter_code
_entity_poly.pdbx_strand_id
1 'polypeptide(L)'
;MCNTIALSTASLLLLVILLSYSGRGTYAVVCTYMGEKHNDGDRWVVRSAFIIECHVYPNGAWRADVVACQTPNGIEMHDGDEIMENDVKLQCSKSPAGGYRMQKHYFNRNVTCEGHNFGEWWISKRNFNKTCTPMGTYILNCLTDTGIPIKLNTSVTLSGTRYNCTGRSDGLVSLTRDFVRNFHSTSTTEQLYCIVDGTRKKINETWIEDENFIKKCNERAAIVVKACIADSFVIDLNSKLTRNGKLYSCTGNGNGNVLFKIMPIVNNDTAS
;
A
#
# COMPACT_ATOMS: atom_id res chain seq x y z
N MET A 1 19.04 -77.98 -22.51
CA MET A 1 19.07 -76.90 -23.53
C MET A 1 19.13 -75.59 -22.77
N CYS A 2 20.33 -74.98 -22.70
CA CYS A 2 20.58 -73.75 -21.96
C CYS A 2 20.67 -72.62 -22.99
N ASN A 3 19.67 -71.73 -23.03
CA ASN A 3 19.65 -70.61 -23.95
C ASN A 3 20.43 -69.45 -23.34
N THR A 4 21.69 -69.30 -23.74
CA THR A 4 22.49 -68.11 -23.51
C THR A 4 21.92 -66.97 -24.34
N ILE A 5 21.26 -66.01 -23.68
CA ILE A 5 20.85 -64.75 -24.29
C ILE A 5 22.11 -63.89 -24.40
N ALA A 6 22.68 -63.79 -25.60
CA ALA A 6 23.76 -62.87 -25.91
C ALA A 6 23.19 -61.44 -25.98
N LEU A 7 23.30 -60.70 -24.88
CA LEU A 7 23.01 -59.26 -24.86
C LEU A 7 24.12 -58.54 -25.64
N SER A 8 23.75 -58.01 -26.81
CA SER A 8 24.61 -57.13 -27.62
C SER A 8 25.09 -55.94 -26.79
N THR A 9 26.36 -55.57 -26.96
CA THR A 9 26.99 -54.39 -26.33
C THR A 9 26.21 -53.09 -26.58
N ALA A 10 25.41 -53.03 -27.67
CA ALA A 10 24.52 -51.93 -27.96
C ALA A 10 23.35 -51.79 -26.96
N SER A 11 22.86 -52.90 -26.41
CA SER A 11 21.75 -52.90 -25.43
C SER A 11 22.20 -52.47 -24.03
N LEU A 12 23.47 -52.69 -23.67
CA LEU A 12 24.06 -52.14 -22.43
C LEU A 12 24.28 -50.63 -22.52
N LEU A 13 24.72 -50.13 -23.69
CA LEU A 13 24.93 -48.71 -23.93
C LEU A 13 23.64 -47.88 -23.83
N LEU A 14 22.51 -48.42 -24.30
CA LEU A 14 21.20 -47.73 -24.18
C LEU A 14 20.72 -47.59 -22.73
N LEU A 15 21.02 -48.58 -21.87
CA LEU A 15 20.66 -48.57 -20.45
C LEU A 15 21.54 -47.61 -19.63
N VAL A 16 22.81 -47.43 -20.02
CA VAL A 16 23.70 -46.42 -19.39
C VAL A 16 23.29 -45.00 -19.78
N ILE A 17 22.84 -44.77 -21.01
CA ILE A 17 22.37 -43.45 -21.47
C ILE A 17 21.07 -43.04 -20.75
N LEU A 18 20.15 -43.98 -20.49
CA LEU A 18 18.92 -43.72 -19.75
C LEU A 18 19.12 -43.46 -18.25
N LEU A 19 20.21 -43.97 -17.64
CA LEU A 19 20.56 -43.69 -16.23
C LEU A 19 21.37 -42.40 -16.05
N SER A 20 21.99 -41.84 -17.11
CA SER A 20 22.68 -40.55 -17.06
C SER A 20 21.75 -39.32 -17.15
N TYR A 21 20.47 -39.51 -17.49
CA TYR A 21 19.46 -38.45 -17.44
C TYR A 21 18.75 -38.40 -16.07
N SER A 22 19.50 -38.50 -14.97
CA SER A 22 19.06 -37.82 -13.75
C SER A 22 19.32 -36.34 -13.97
N GLY A 23 18.36 -35.68 -14.62
CA GLY A 23 18.33 -34.23 -14.71
C GLY A 23 18.43 -33.68 -13.30
N ARG A 24 19.63 -33.24 -12.90
CA ARG A 24 19.80 -32.28 -11.83
C ARG A 24 18.98 -31.09 -12.29
N GLY A 25 17.77 -30.95 -11.75
CA GLY A 25 17.00 -29.74 -11.88
C GLY A 25 17.93 -28.62 -11.45
N THR A 26 18.36 -27.79 -12.41
CA THR A 26 19.03 -26.53 -12.13
C THR A 26 17.95 -25.66 -11.50
N TYR A 27 17.80 -25.77 -10.19
CA TYR A 27 17.03 -24.80 -9.42
C TYR A 27 17.73 -23.45 -9.66
N ALA A 28 17.09 -22.57 -10.43
CA ALA A 28 17.53 -21.19 -10.52
C ALA A 28 17.51 -20.64 -9.09
N VAL A 29 18.70 -20.40 -8.54
CA VAL A 29 18.83 -19.83 -7.20
C VAL A 29 18.45 -18.36 -7.33
N VAL A 30 17.40 -17.98 -6.61
CA VAL A 30 16.80 -16.65 -6.63
C VAL A 30 16.56 -16.20 -5.20
N CYS A 31 16.65 -14.90 -4.93
CA CYS A 31 16.20 -14.39 -3.64
C CYS A 31 14.69 -14.61 -3.52
N THR A 32 14.26 -15.14 -2.38
CA THR A 32 12.83 -15.30 -2.09
C THR A 32 12.45 -14.33 -0.99
N TYR A 33 12.02 -13.12 -1.36
CA TYR A 33 11.68 -12.05 -0.44
C TYR A 33 10.16 -11.93 -0.31
N MET A 34 9.61 -12.17 0.89
CA MET A 34 8.15 -12.14 1.14
C MET A 34 7.32 -13.01 0.18
N GLY A 35 7.90 -14.10 -0.32
CA GLY A 35 7.25 -15.02 -1.27
C GLY A 35 7.45 -14.66 -2.75
N GLU A 36 8.00 -13.48 -3.05
CA GLU A 36 8.38 -13.08 -4.42
C GLU A 36 9.80 -13.55 -4.76
N LYS A 37 10.01 -13.93 -6.02
CA LYS A 37 11.29 -14.42 -6.53
C LYS A 37 12.00 -13.31 -7.29
N HIS A 38 13.23 -13.03 -6.91
CA HIS A 38 14.08 -12.01 -7.53
C HIS A 38 15.40 -12.63 -7.99
N ASN A 39 15.83 -12.29 -9.20
CA ASN A 39 17.11 -12.71 -9.75
C ASN A 39 18.26 -11.95 -9.07
N ASP A 40 19.46 -12.48 -9.21
CA ASP A 40 20.68 -11.79 -8.76
C ASP A 40 20.79 -10.40 -9.40
N GLY A 41 21.06 -9.38 -8.59
CA GLY A 41 21.11 -7.98 -9.01
C GLY A 41 19.76 -7.29 -9.19
N ASP A 42 18.62 -7.98 -9.03
CA ASP A 42 17.32 -7.33 -9.07
C ASP A 42 17.23 -6.28 -7.95
N ARG A 43 16.70 -5.10 -8.31
CA ARG A 43 16.48 -3.98 -7.40
C ARG A 43 15.00 -3.63 -7.34
N TRP A 44 14.45 -3.47 -6.14
CA TRP A 44 13.04 -3.11 -5.96
C TRP A 44 12.82 -2.24 -4.73
N VAL A 45 11.68 -1.55 -4.71
CA VAL A 45 11.34 -0.61 -3.64
C VAL A 45 10.42 -1.29 -2.63
N VAL A 46 10.78 -1.24 -1.35
CA VAL A 46 9.94 -1.68 -0.24
C VAL A 46 9.55 -0.50 0.64
N ARG A 47 8.35 -0.59 1.23
CA ARG A 47 7.80 0.42 2.14
C ARG A 47 7.84 1.85 1.57
N SER A 48 7.80 1.96 0.23
CA SER A 48 7.83 3.22 -0.52
C SER A 48 9.02 4.14 -0.22
N ALA A 49 10.12 3.61 0.31
CA ALA A 49 11.24 4.42 0.77
C ALA A 49 12.62 3.75 0.74
N PHE A 50 12.70 2.42 0.57
CA PHE A 50 13.96 1.68 0.63
C PHE A 50 14.12 0.83 -0.60
N ILE A 51 15.29 0.93 -1.24
CA ILE A 51 15.66 0.11 -2.38
C ILE A 51 16.40 -1.12 -1.83
N ILE A 52 15.88 -2.30 -2.12
CA ILE A 52 16.52 -3.58 -1.83
C ILE A 52 17.21 -4.09 -3.08
N GLU A 53 18.37 -4.74 -2.91
CA GLU A 53 19.08 -5.48 -3.95
C GLU A 53 19.24 -6.96 -3.55
N CYS A 54 18.99 -7.86 -4.50
CA CYS A 54 19.23 -9.29 -4.35
C CYS A 54 20.68 -9.66 -4.68
N HIS A 55 21.32 -10.43 -3.81
CA HIS A 55 22.63 -11.04 -4.04
C HIS A 55 22.56 -12.56 -3.86
N VAL A 56 22.85 -13.30 -4.93
CA VAL A 56 22.87 -14.76 -4.96
C VAL A 56 24.31 -15.27 -4.99
N TYR A 57 24.64 -16.16 -4.06
CA TYR A 57 25.97 -16.74 -3.94
C TYR A 57 26.10 -18.06 -4.71
N PRO A 58 27.32 -18.43 -5.17
CA PRO A 58 27.55 -19.67 -5.91
C PRO A 58 27.14 -20.96 -5.17
N ASN A 59 27.12 -20.94 -3.84
CA ASN A 59 26.71 -22.06 -3.00
C ASN A 59 25.17 -22.20 -2.87
N GLY A 60 24.40 -21.33 -3.54
CA GLY A 60 22.95 -21.31 -3.49
C GLY A 60 22.38 -20.50 -2.32
N ALA A 61 23.22 -19.94 -1.45
CA ALA A 61 22.76 -18.96 -0.46
C ALA A 61 22.42 -17.64 -1.15
N TRP A 62 21.57 -16.83 -0.53
CA TRP A 62 21.25 -15.50 -1.04
C TRP A 62 21.02 -14.52 0.11
N ARG A 63 21.17 -13.22 -0.15
CA ARG A 63 20.77 -12.13 0.75
C ARG A 63 20.04 -11.04 -0.02
N ALA A 64 19.16 -10.32 0.67
CA ALA A 64 18.46 -9.17 0.14
C ALA A 64 18.70 -7.99 1.08
N ASP A 65 19.46 -6.99 0.63
CA ASP A 65 19.90 -5.87 1.46
C ASP A 65 19.26 -4.58 1.04
N VAL A 66 18.97 -3.71 2.01
CA VAL A 66 18.69 -2.31 1.69
C VAL A 66 19.99 -1.66 1.23
N VAL A 67 19.99 -1.12 0.01
CA VAL A 67 21.17 -0.49 -0.63
C VAL A 67 21.04 1.03 -0.75
N ALA A 68 19.82 1.56 -0.75
CA ALA A 68 19.55 2.99 -0.84
C ALA A 68 18.17 3.35 -0.26
N CYS A 69 17.92 4.64 -0.05
CA CYS A 69 16.58 5.18 0.13
C CYS A 69 16.00 5.66 -1.21
N GLN A 70 14.68 5.84 -1.27
CA GLN A 70 14.00 6.48 -2.40
C GLN A 70 13.08 7.61 -1.89
N THR A 71 13.08 8.76 -2.56
CA THR A 71 12.15 9.85 -2.28
C THR A 71 10.74 9.56 -2.81
N PRO A 72 9.70 10.29 -2.36
CA PRO A 72 8.35 10.15 -2.91
C PRO A 72 8.26 10.38 -4.43
N ASN A 73 9.10 11.26 -4.98
CA ASN A 73 9.21 11.49 -6.42
C ASN A 73 10.07 10.43 -7.16
N GLY A 74 10.55 9.40 -6.46
CA GLY A 74 11.28 8.28 -7.04
C GLY A 74 12.80 8.46 -7.12
N ILE A 75 13.36 9.52 -6.54
CA ILE A 75 14.80 9.80 -6.57
C ILE A 75 15.54 8.87 -5.61
N GLU A 76 16.57 8.18 -6.09
CA GLU A 76 17.43 7.32 -5.27
C GLU A 76 18.41 8.17 -4.43
N MET A 77 18.55 7.82 -3.15
CA MET A 77 19.41 8.49 -2.18
C MET A 77 20.33 7.48 -1.46
N HIS A 78 21.62 7.75 -1.45
CA HIS A 78 22.65 6.96 -0.75
C HIS A 78 22.90 7.48 0.67
N ASP A 79 23.76 6.78 1.40
CA ASP A 79 24.14 7.18 2.76
C ASP A 79 24.75 8.58 2.78
N GLY A 80 24.18 9.46 3.61
CA GLY A 80 24.60 10.85 3.75
C GLY A 80 23.88 11.82 2.80
N ASP A 81 23.15 11.32 1.81
CA ASP A 81 22.44 12.19 0.86
C ASP A 81 21.35 12.99 1.56
N GLU A 82 21.25 14.26 1.17
CA GLU A 82 20.22 15.19 1.60
C GLU A 82 19.59 15.87 0.38
N ILE A 83 18.26 15.87 0.31
CA ILE A 83 17.53 16.53 -0.78
C ILE A 83 16.35 17.31 -0.23
N MET A 84 16.08 18.45 -0.85
CA MET A 84 14.88 19.24 -0.62
C MET A 84 13.80 18.82 -1.61
N GLU A 85 12.70 18.26 -1.10
CA GLU A 85 11.54 17.88 -1.91
C GLU A 85 10.27 18.42 -1.25
N ASN A 86 9.52 19.27 -1.97
CA ASN A 86 8.27 19.87 -1.50
C ASN A 86 8.38 20.55 -0.11
N ASP A 87 9.43 21.35 0.11
CA ASP A 87 9.74 22.00 1.41
C ASP A 87 9.95 21.02 2.58
N VAL A 88 10.27 19.76 2.28
CA VAL A 88 10.75 18.76 3.23
C VAL A 88 12.21 18.46 2.92
N LYS A 89 13.09 18.64 3.90
CA LYS A 89 14.44 18.11 3.83
C LYS A 89 14.39 16.62 4.11
N LEU A 90 14.67 15.82 3.09
CA LEU A 90 14.83 14.37 3.18
C LEU A 90 16.31 14.07 3.37
N GLN A 91 16.63 13.13 4.26
CA GLN A 91 17.99 12.67 4.49
C GLN A 91 18.00 11.14 4.58
N CYS A 92 18.89 10.51 3.82
CA CYS A 92 19.13 9.07 3.89
C CYS A 92 20.40 8.81 4.72
N SER A 93 20.30 7.90 5.68
CA SER A 93 21.41 7.56 6.57
C SER A 93 21.49 6.07 6.80
N LYS A 94 22.70 5.51 6.78
CA LYS A 94 22.99 4.12 7.12
C LYS A 94 23.46 4.04 8.56
N SER A 95 22.76 3.24 9.36
CA SER A 95 23.18 2.94 10.73
C SER A 95 24.47 2.11 10.73
N PRO A 96 25.28 2.18 11.80
CA PRO A 96 26.47 1.32 11.95
C PRO A 96 26.16 -0.18 11.90
N ALA A 97 24.92 -0.57 12.24
CA ALA A 97 24.44 -1.95 12.14
C ALA A 97 24.01 -2.35 10.70
N GLY A 98 24.14 -1.45 9.71
CA GLY A 98 23.88 -1.70 8.29
C GLY A 98 22.46 -1.36 7.82
N GLY A 99 21.53 -1.04 8.71
CA GLY A 99 20.16 -0.66 8.34
C GLY A 99 20.07 0.79 7.86
N TYR A 100 19.27 1.07 6.83
CA TYR A 100 19.02 2.42 6.31
C TYR A 100 17.84 3.10 7.01
N ARG A 101 17.89 4.44 7.09
CA ARG A 101 16.85 5.29 7.65
C ARG A 101 16.64 6.53 6.79
N MET A 102 15.38 6.75 6.40
CA MET A 102 14.90 8.00 5.79
C MET A 102 14.42 8.95 6.89
N GLN A 103 15.06 10.10 7.04
CA GLN A 103 14.66 11.18 7.94
C GLN A 103 13.95 12.29 7.14
N LYS A 104 12.88 12.84 7.72
CA LYS A 104 12.10 13.93 7.12
C LYS A 104 12.11 15.11 8.07
N HIS A 105 12.62 16.24 7.63
CA HIS A 105 12.60 17.49 8.38
C HIS A 105 11.73 18.51 7.65
N TYR A 106 10.58 18.80 8.23
CA TYR A 106 9.63 19.78 7.70
C TYR A 106 10.04 21.17 8.15
N PHE A 107 10.16 22.12 7.22
CA PHE A 107 10.40 23.50 7.59
C PHE A 107 9.11 24.11 8.15
N ASN A 108 9.11 24.46 9.44
CA ASN A 108 8.03 25.24 10.04
C ASN A 108 8.01 26.65 9.43
N ARG A 109 7.14 26.87 8.46
CA ARG A 109 6.69 28.22 8.08
C ARG A 109 5.42 28.51 8.88
N ASN A 110 5.32 29.70 9.50
CA ASN A 110 4.08 30.20 10.12
C ASN A 110 3.05 30.51 9.02
N VAL A 111 2.51 29.48 8.37
CA VAL A 111 1.49 29.60 7.33
C VAL A 111 0.12 29.49 8.01
N THR A 112 -0.73 30.51 7.83
CA THR A 112 -2.10 30.53 8.36
C THR A 112 -3.07 29.90 7.36
N CYS A 113 -3.28 28.58 7.46
CA CYS A 113 -4.20 27.84 6.60
C CYS A 113 -5.59 27.72 7.22
N GLU A 114 -6.37 28.80 7.26
CA GLU A 114 -7.73 28.81 7.83
C GLU A 114 -7.78 28.26 9.28
N GLY A 115 -6.70 28.41 10.06
CA GLY A 115 -6.59 27.88 11.43
C GLY A 115 -6.07 26.44 11.55
N HIS A 116 -5.70 25.80 10.43
CA HIS A 116 -5.11 24.46 10.39
C HIS A 116 -3.59 24.50 10.31
N ASN A 117 -2.94 23.50 10.91
CA ASN A 117 -1.50 23.37 10.94
C ASN A 117 -0.93 22.94 9.58
N PHE A 118 0.35 23.20 9.36
CA PHE A 118 1.07 22.73 8.18
C PHE A 118 0.97 21.20 8.02
N GLY A 119 0.66 20.74 6.80
CA GLY A 119 0.46 19.32 6.48
C GLY A 119 -0.86 18.71 6.98
N GLU A 120 -1.66 19.47 7.74
CA GLU A 120 -3.02 19.08 8.09
C GLU A 120 -3.91 19.09 6.85
N TRP A 121 -4.93 18.23 6.85
CA TRP A 121 -5.98 18.21 5.85
C TRP A 121 -7.35 18.21 6.50
N TRP A 122 -8.32 18.84 5.85
CA TRP A 122 -9.67 18.99 6.38
C TRP A 122 -10.71 19.07 5.26
N ILE A 123 -11.95 18.73 5.59
CA ILE A 123 -13.07 18.87 4.67
C ILE A 123 -13.75 20.21 4.91
N SER A 124 -13.69 21.09 3.92
CA SER A 124 -14.36 22.40 3.95
C SER A 124 -15.67 22.33 3.18
N LYS A 125 -16.73 22.91 3.76
CA LYS A 125 -18.08 22.98 3.19
C LYS A 125 -18.61 21.63 2.68
N ARG A 126 -18.21 20.52 3.34
CA ARG A 126 -18.52 19.10 3.03
C ARG A 126 -18.00 18.56 1.69
N ASN A 127 -17.59 19.43 0.77
CA ASN A 127 -17.37 19.07 -0.63
C ASN A 127 -15.95 19.35 -1.13
N PHE A 128 -15.06 19.89 -0.29
CA PHE A 128 -13.69 20.20 -0.67
C PHE A 128 -12.73 19.61 0.34
N ASN A 129 -11.87 18.71 -0.09
CA ASN A 129 -10.76 18.23 0.72
C ASN A 129 -9.59 19.21 0.55
N LYS A 130 -9.19 19.87 1.63
CA LYS A 130 -8.14 20.88 1.67
C LYS A 130 -6.92 20.36 2.41
N THR A 131 -5.76 20.91 2.10
CA THR A 131 -4.54 20.72 2.88
C THR A 131 -3.78 22.03 3.05
N CYS A 132 -3.05 22.15 4.15
CA CYS A 132 -2.17 23.28 4.39
C CYS A 132 -0.80 23.00 3.79
N THR A 133 -0.47 23.78 2.76
CA THR A 133 0.81 23.71 2.05
C THR A 133 1.69 24.92 2.40
N PRO A 134 2.96 24.94 1.98
CA PRO A 134 3.83 26.10 2.20
C PRO A 134 3.32 27.37 1.53
N MET A 135 2.48 27.23 0.49
CA MET A 135 1.86 28.33 -0.25
C MET A 135 0.48 28.74 0.31
N GLY A 136 0.04 28.12 1.41
CA GLY A 136 -1.28 28.33 2.00
C GLY A 136 -2.23 27.17 1.75
N THR A 137 -3.52 27.45 1.88
CA THR A 137 -4.59 26.45 1.70
C THR A 137 -4.68 25.99 0.25
N TYR A 138 -4.61 24.68 0.03
CA TYR A 138 -4.76 24.05 -1.28
C TYR A 138 -5.92 23.05 -1.27
N ILE A 139 -6.72 22.99 -2.33
CA ILE A 139 -7.81 22.00 -2.48
C ILE A 139 -7.25 20.79 -3.23
N LEU A 140 -7.19 19.63 -2.57
CA LEU A 140 -6.68 18.38 -3.15
C LEU A 140 -7.67 17.73 -4.12
N ASN A 141 -8.95 17.73 -3.74
CA ASN A 141 -10.03 17.16 -4.53
C ASN A 141 -11.39 17.72 -4.09
N CYS A 142 -12.41 17.50 -4.92
CA CYS A 142 -13.80 17.69 -4.51
C CYS A 142 -14.34 16.39 -3.95
N LEU A 143 -15.37 16.47 -3.12
CA LEU A 143 -16.14 15.34 -2.63
C LEU A 143 -17.56 15.46 -3.18
N THR A 144 -18.12 14.33 -3.60
CA THR A 144 -19.57 14.22 -3.85
C THR A 144 -20.35 14.45 -2.56
N ASP A 145 -21.67 14.59 -2.63
CA ASP A 145 -22.54 14.72 -1.46
C ASP A 145 -22.41 13.55 -0.46
N THR A 146 -21.82 12.45 -0.94
CA THR A 146 -21.65 11.21 -0.19
C THR A 146 -20.20 10.93 0.24
N GLY A 147 -19.30 11.88 0.02
CA GLY A 147 -17.90 11.81 0.44
C GLY A 147 -16.95 11.13 -0.54
N ILE A 148 -17.43 10.69 -1.72
CA ILE A 148 -16.56 10.08 -2.75
C ILE A 148 -15.64 11.15 -3.35
N PRO A 149 -14.32 10.95 -3.38
CA PRO A 149 -13.37 11.91 -3.91
C PRO A 149 -13.41 11.97 -5.44
N ILE A 150 -13.33 13.19 -5.98
CA ILE A 150 -13.27 13.52 -7.40
C ILE A 150 -11.98 14.30 -7.61
N LYS A 151 -11.05 13.73 -8.37
CA LYS A 151 -9.78 14.39 -8.70
C LYS A 151 -10.05 15.74 -9.39
N LEU A 152 -9.23 16.75 -9.12
CA LEU A 152 -9.29 18.02 -9.82
C LEU A 152 -9.25 17.81 -11.35
N ASN A 153 -10.05 18.62 -12.05
CA ASN A 153 -10.21 18.59 -13.50
C ASN A 153 -10.77 17.28 -14.05
N THR A 154 -11.53 16.55 -13.23
CA THR A 154 -12.20 15.31 -13.64
C THR A 154 -13.68 15.35 -13.30
N SER A 155 -14.42 14.38 -13.84
CA SER A 155 -15.83 14.19 -13.57
C SER A 155 -16.15 12.75 -13.23
N VAL A 156 -17.12 12.52 -12.36
CA VAL A 156 -17.67 11.20 -12.06
C VAL A 156 -19.19 11.24 -12.19
N THR A 157 -19.80 10.18 -12.70
CA THR A 157 -21.26 10.03 -12.75
C THR A 157 -21.69 8.99 -11.73
N LEU A 158 -22.57 9.38 -10.81
CA LEU A 158 -23.10 8.52 -9.77
C LEU A 158 -24.62 8.69 -9.73
N SER A 159 -25.36 7.59 -9.78
CA SER A 159 -26.83 7.58 -9.68
C SER A 159 -27.51 8.60 -10.61
N GLY A 160 -27.03 8.72 -11.85
CA GLY A 160 -27.58 9.66 -12.85
C GLY A 160 -27.19 11.14 -12.66
N THR A 161 -26.34 11.45 -11.69
CA THR A 161 -25.80 12.80 -11.47
C THR A 161 -24.32 12.82 -11.83
N ARG A 162 -23.94 13.67 -12.77
CA ARG A 162 -22.54 13.91 -13.13
C ARG A 162 -21.98 15.04 -12.27
N TYR A 163 -20.97 14.73 -11.49
CA TYR A 163 -20.23 15.68 -10.67
C TYR A 163 -18.95 16.08 -11.42
N ASN A 164 -18.72 17.38 -11.60
CA ASN A 164 -17.47 17.87 -12.19
C ASN A 164 -16.69 18.69 -11.15
N CYS A 165 -15.45 18.27 -10.89
CA CYS A 165 -14.51 19.02 -10.04
C CYS A 165 -13.53 19.75 -10.95
N THR A 166 -13.62 21.08 -11.00
CA THR A 166 -12.83 21.91 -11.94
C THR A 166 -11.96 22.88 -11.17
N GLY A 167 -10.65 22.82 -11.40
CA GLY A 167 -9.69 23.79 -10.90
C GLY A 167 -9.40 24.85 -11.95
N ARG A 168 -9.39 26.12 -11.55
CA ARG A 168 -9.02 27.26 -12.38
C ARG A 168 -7.57 27.67 -12.10
N SER A 169 -6.95 28.36 -13.05
CA SER A 169 -5.57 28.83 -12.94
C SER A 169 -5.34 29.86 -11.83
N ASP A 170 -6.41 30.49 -11.32
CA ASP A 170 -6.41 31.39 -10.17
C ASP A 170 -6.49 30.65 -8.81
N GLY A 171 -6.45 29.31 -8.82
CA GLY A 171 -6.54 28.47 -7.63
C GLY A 171 -7.97 28.21 -7.14
N LEU A 172 -9.00 28.77 -7.79
CA LEU A 172 -10.38 28.51 -7.45
C LEU A 172 -10.79 27.12 -7.94
N VAL A 173 -11.41 26.33 -7.05
CA VAL A 173 -11.99 25.03 -7.40
C VAL A 173 -13.50 25.09 -7.30
N SER A 174 -14.19 24.61 -8.34
CA SER A 174 -15.64 24.52 -8.42
C SER A 174 -16.08 23.07 -8.53
N LEU A 175 -17.19 22.75 -7.84
CA LEU A 175 -17.91 21.49 -7.98
C LEU A 175 -19.28 21.77 -8.61
N THR A 176 -19.53 21.26 -9.81
CA THR A 176 -20.85 21.33 -10.46
C THR A 176 -21.54 19.96 -10.48
N ARG A 177 -22.88 19.97 -10.49
CA ARG A 177 -23.74 18.79 -10.56
C ARG A 177 -24.66 18.90 -11.76
N ASP A 178 -24.50 18.01 -12.73
CA ASP A 178 -25.35 17.92 -13.91
C ASP A 178 -26.23 16.68 -13.80
N PHE A 179 -27.54 16.86 -13.69
CA PHE A 179 -28.48 15.73 -13.73
C PHE A 179 -28.63 15.29 -15.19
N VAL A 180 -28.25 14.05 -15.51
CA VAL A 180 -28.36 13.51 -16.86
C VAL A 180 -29.84 13.27 -17.15
N ARG A 181 -30.51 14.25 -17.77
CA ARG A 181 -31.91 14.14 -18.22
C ARG A 181 -31.97 13.26 -19.48
N ASN A 182 -31.87 11.95 -19.30
CA ASN A 182 -32.32 10.94 -20.27
C ASN A 182 -32.80 9.71 -19.49
N PHE A 183 -33.97 9.85 -18.87
CA PHE A 183 -34.66 8.75 -18.21
C PHE A 183 -35.49 8.00 -19.24
N HIS A 184 -34.94 6.93 -19.82
CA HIS A 184 -35.76 5.79 -20.21
C HIS A 184 -35.49 4.67 -19.23
N SER A 185 -36.53 4.36 -18.46
CA SER A 185 -36.54 3.35 -17.42
C SER A 185 -36.30 1.97 -18.03
N THR A 186 -35.18 1.35 -17.68
CA THR A 186 -35.11 -0.10 -17.53
C THR A 186 -34.53 -0.39 -16.16
N SER A 187 -35.44 -0.53 -15.19
CA SER A 187 -35.23 -1.24 -13.95
C SER A 187 -34.59 -2.61 -14.23
N THR A 188 -33.27 -2.68 -14.15
CA THR A 188 -32.58 -3.92 -13.82
C THR A 188 -31.90 -3.65 -12.49
N THR A 189 -32.42 -4.24 -11.43
CA THR A 189 -31.78 -4.31 -10.12
C THR A 189 -30.49 -5.11 -10.27
N GLU A 190 -29.42 -4.45 -10.74
CA GLU A 190 -28.07 -4.98 -10.57
C GLU A 190 -27.83 -5.05 -9.05
N GLN A 191 -27.90 -6.26 -8.49
CA GLN A 191 -27.52 -6.50 -7.12
C GLN A 191 -26.05 -6.10 -6.99
N LEU A 192 -25.81 -4.98 -6.31
CA LEU A 192 -24.48 -4.48 -6.01
C LEU A 192 -23.71 -5.53 -5.19
N TYR A 193 -22.45 -5.79 -5.52
CA TYR A 193 -21.56 -6.71 -4.80
C TYR A 193 -20.11 -6.24 -4.91
N CYS A 194 -19.26 -6.60 -3.94
CA CYS A 194 -17.81 -6.37 -4.03
C CYS A 194 -17.11 -7.61 -4.62
N ILE A 195 -16.00 -7.43 -5.32
CA ILE A 195 -15.14 -8.53 -5.77
C ILE A 195 -13.87 -8.52 -4.92
N VAL A 196 -13.60 -9.62 -4.22
CA VAL A 196 -12.42 -9.84 -3.38
C VAL A 196 -11.78 -11.15 -3.81
N ASP A 197 -10.55 -11.11 -4.32
CA ASP A 197 -9.82 -12.29 -4.82
C ASP A 197 -10.65 -13.17 -5.78
N GLY A 198 -11.39 -12.52 -6.69
CA GLY A 198 -12.28 -13.19 -7.64
C GLY A 198 -13.63 -13.67 -7.05
N THR A 199 -13.84 -13.54 -5.74
CA THR A 199 -15.08 -13.94 -5.06
C THR A 199 -16.04 -12.78 -4.89
N ARG A 200 -17.33 -13.01 -5.15
CA ARG A 200 -18.39 -12.02 -4.93
C ARG A 200 -18.79 -11.95 -3.46
N LYS A 201 -18.69 -10.77 -2.87
CA LYS A 201 -19.11 -10.43 -1.50
C LYS A 201 -20.40 -9.63 -1.54
N LYS A 202 -21.40 -10.07 -0.78
CA LYS A 202 -22.69 -9.38 -0.71
C LYS A 202 -22.55 -8.04 0.00
N ILE A 203 -23.46 -7.12 -0.28
CA ILE A 203 -23.61 -5.90 0.51
C ILE A 203 -23.75 -6.27 1.98
N ASN A 204 -23.07 -5.49 2.82
CA ASN A 204 -22.92 -5.64 4.26
C ASN A 204 -22.15 -6.88 4.74
N GLU A 205 -21.68 -7.75 3.84
CA GLU A 205 -20.80 -8.86 4.19
C GLU A 205 -19.46 -8.33 4.73
N THR A 206 -18.98 -8.95 5.80
CA THR A 206 -17.69 -8.63 6.44
C THR A 206 -16.75 -9.83 6.38
N TRP A 207 -15.47 -9.57 6.24
CA TRP A 207 -14.43 -10.60 6.26
C TRP A 207 -13.16 -10.06 6.94
N ILE A 208 -12.28 -10.98 7.32
CA ILE A 208 -10.95 -10.65 7.84
C ILE A 208 -9.97 -10.71 6.68
N GLU A 209 -9.17 -9.66 6.53
CA GLU A 209 -8.06 -9.59 5.58
C GLU A 209 -6.74 -9.43 6.35
N ASP A 210 -5.71 -10.17 5.94
CA ASP A 210 -4.36 -10.15 6.50
C ASP A 210 -4.29 -10.27 8.03
N GLU A 211 -5.24 -11.02 8.62
CA GLU A 211 -5.43 -11.24 10.08
C GLU A 211 -5.68 -9.99 10.93
N ASN A 212 -5.48 -8.79 10.38
CA ASN A 212 -5.41 -7.54 11.12
C ASN A 212 -6.57 -6.57 10.80
N PHE A 213 -7.37 -6.84 9.77
CA PHE A 213 -8.41 -5.92 9.32
C PHE A 213 -9.75 -6.60 9.12
N ILE A 214 -10.80 -6.09 9.77
CA ILE A 214 -12.18 -6.44 9.45
C ILE A 214 -12.63 -5.51 8.34
N LYS A 215 -12.84 -6.04 7.15
CA LYS A 215 -13.39 -5.31 6.00
C LYS A 215 -14.89 -5.56 5.85
N LYS A 216 -15.56 -4.66 5.13
CA LYS A 216 -16.99 -4.70 4.82
C LYS A 216 -17.22 -4.28 3.38
N CYS A 217 -18.07 -5.00 2.67
CA CYS A 217 -18.68 -4.50 1.45
C CYS A 217 -19.83 -3.58 1.85
N ASN A 218 -19.71 -2.28 1.65
CA ASN A 218 -20.77 -1.35 2.07
C ASN A 218 -21.95 -1.36 1.07
N GLU A 219 -23.01 -0.61 1.37
CA GLU A 219 -24.25 -0.51 0.57
C GLU A 219 -24.06 0.02 -0.86
N ARG A 220 -22.85 0.48 -1.19
CA ARG A 220 -22.48 1.03 -2.50
C ARG A 220 -21.44 0.15 -3.23
N ALA A 221 -21.32 -1.13 -2.87
CA ALA A 221 -20.33 -2.06 -3.43
C ALA A 221 -18.86 -1.61 -3.26
N ALA A 222 -18.55 -0.81 -2.23
CA ALA A 222 -17.18 -0.44 -1.91
C ALA A 222 -16.65 -1.26 -0.74
N ILE A 223 -15.41 -1.74 -0.88
CA ILE A 223 -14.66 -2.40 0.19
C ILE A 223 -14.15 -1.31 1.14
N VAL A 224 -14.58 -1.36 2.40
CA VAL A 224 -14.14 -0.44 3.46
C VAL A 224 -13.60 -1.21 4.65
N VAL A 225 -12.64 -0.65 5.38
CA VAL A 225 -12.22 -1.21 6.67
C VAL A 225 -13.20 -0.77 7.75
N LYS A 226 -13.72 -1.73 8.51
CA LYS A 226 -14.66 -1.53 9.61
C LYS A 226 -13.95 -1.44 10.96
N ALA A 227 -12.90 -2.23 11.17
CA ALA A 227 -12.16 -2.30 12.43
C ALA A 227 -10.78 -2.97 12.22
N CYS A 228 -9.89 -2.83 13.20
CA CYS A 228 -8.62 -3.55 13.28
C CYS A 228 -8.71 -4.72 14.26
N ILE A 229 -7.90 -5.76 14.05
CA ILE A 229 -7.74 -6.89 14.97
C ILE A 229 -6.30 -6.87 15.50
N ALA A 230 -6.13 -7.06 16.80
CA ALA A 230 -4.84 -7.24 17.43
C ALA A 230 -4.97 -8.23 18.59
N ASP A 231 -4.07 -9.19 18.71
CA ASP A 231 -4.06 -10.21 19.79
C ASP A 231 -5.46 -10.82 20.06
N SER A 232 -6.20 -11.11 18.98
CA SER A 232 -7.58 -11.66 19.01
C SER A 232 -8.69 -10.75 19.56
N PHE A 233 -8.45 -9.45 19.75
CA PHE A 233 -9.51 -8.48 20.08
C PHE A 233 -9.71 -7.43 18.97
N VAL A 234 -10.91 -6.87 18.92
CA VAL A 234 -11.33 -5.88 17.91
C VAL A 234 -11.12 -4.47 18.44
N ILE A 235 -10.57 -3.61 17.59
CA ILE A 235 -10.39 -2.17 17.82
C ILE A 235 -11.21 -1.43 16.78
N ASP A 236 -12.22 -0.69 17.21
CA ASP A 236 -13.09 0.06 16.31
C ASP A 236 -12.30 1.07 15.48
N LEU A 237 -12.73 1.31 14.24
CA LEU A 237 -12.10 2.30 13.38
C LEU A 237 -12.17 3.71 14.02
N ASN A 238 -11.07 4.45 13.93
CA ASN A 238 -10.86 5.76 14.55
C ASN A 238 -10.89 5.73 16.08
N SER A 239 -10.58 4.58 16.67
CA SER A 239 -10.47 4.42 18.11
C SER A 239 -9.05 4.02 18.56
N LYS A 240 -8.84 4.10 19.87
CA LYS A 240 -7.65 3.61 20.55
C LYS A 240 -8.09 2.67 21.67
N LEU A 241 -7.32 1.63 21.90
CA LEU A 241 -7.56 0.65 22.97
C LEU A 241 -6.28 0.42 23.74
N THR A 242 -6.35 0.50 25.07
CA THR A 242 -5.25 0.14 25.97
C THR A 242 -5.50 -1.26 26.53
N ARG A 243 -4.55 -2.17 26.33
CA ARG A 243 -4.61 -3.53 26.89
C ARG A 243 -3.22 -4.11 27.05
N ASN A 244 -2.98 -4.90 28.09
CA ASN A 244 -1.70 -5.58 28.34
C ASN A 244 -0.46 -4.65 28.30
N GLY A 245 -0.57 -3.43 28.83
CA GLY A 245 0.53 -2.45 28.82
C GLY A 245 0.88 -1.87 27.45
N LYS A 246 0.02 -2.08 26.44
CA LYS A 246 0.16 -1.54 25.09
C LYS A 246 -1.04 -0.69 24.71
N LEU A 247 -0.79 0.39 23.97
CA LEU A 247 -1.78 1.25 23.33
C LEU A 247 -1.87 0.87 21.85
N TYR A 248 -3.05 0.43 21.43
CA TYR A 248 -3.38 0.09 20.06
C TYR A 248 -4.19 1.23 19.45
N SER A 249 -3.90 1.62 18.21
CA SER A 249 -4.60 2.68 17.49
C SER A 249 -5.01 2.19 16.11
N CYS A 250 -6.30 2.31 15.79
CA CYS A 250 -6.85 2.00 14.48
C CYS A 250 -7.41 3.28 13.87
N THR A 251 -6.79 3.84 12.84
CA THR A 251 -7.18 5.16 12.29
C THR A 251 -7.38 5.10 10.79
N GLY A 252 -8.56 5.47 10.30
CA GLY A 252 -8.86 5.52 8.87
C GLY A 252 -8.40 6.84 8.24
N ASN A 253 -7.77 6.77 7.08
CA ASN A 253 -7.25 7.94 6.35
C ASN A 253 -8.22 8.44 5.25
N GLY A 254 -9.50 8.07 5.28
CA GLY A 254 -10.54 8.53 4.34
C GLY A 254 -10.47 7.95 2.92
N ASN A 255 -9.32 7.41 2.50
CA ASN A 255 -9.10 6.81 1.17
C ASN A 255 -9.28 5.26 1.16
N GLY A 256 -9.91 4.68 2.18
CA GLY A 256 -9.98 3.22 2.37
C GLY A 256 -8.73 2.61 3.04
N ASN A 257 -7.66 3.39 3.20
CA ASN A 257 -6.45 2.99 3.93
C ASN A 257 -6.60 3.20 5.44
N VAL A 258 -6.06 2.27 6.22
CA VAL A 258 -6.05 2.31 7.69
C VAL A 258 -4.63 2.27 8.21
N LEU A 259 -4.34 3.18 9.14
CA LEU A 259 -3.12 3.21 9.92
C LEU A 259 -3.35 2.46 11.23
N PHE A 260 -2.72 1.31 11.36
CA PHE A 260 -2.71 0.51 12.58
C PHE A 260 -1.37 0.69 13.31
N LYS A 261 -1.40 1.07 14.60
CA LYS A 261 -0.21 1.27 15.44
C LYS A 261 -0.34 0.55 16.77
N ILE A 262 0.77 -0.03 17.23
CA ILE A 262 0.92 -0.61 18.57
C ILE A 262 2.08 0.11 19.26
N MET A 263 1.83 0.68 20.44
CA MET A 263 2.82 1.43 21.21
C MET A 263 2.91 0.87 22.63
N PRO A 264 4.10 0.70 23.23
CA PRO A 264 4.22 0.39 24.65
C PRO A 264 3.77 1.59 25.49
N ILE A 265 3.07 1.34 26.59
CA ILE A 265 2.75 2.36 27.58
C ILE A 265 3.96 2.49 28.50
N VAL A 266 4.76 3.53 28.29
CA VAL A 266 5.85 3.88 29.21
C VAL A 266 5.20 4.57 30.40
N ASN A 267 4.98 3.82 31.49
CA ASN A 267 4.64 4.42 32.78
C ASN A 267 5.87 5.16 33.27
N ASN A 268 5.81 6.49 33.25
CA ASN A 268 6.85 7.34 33.79
C ASN A 268 6.64 7.52 35.30
N ASP A 269 6.67 6.41 36.04
CA ASP A 269 6.63 6.38 37.50
C ASP A 269 7.91 5.75 38.03
N THR A 270 9.02 6.48 37.89
CA THR A 270 10.15 6.48 38.85
C THR A 270 10.99 7.72 38.59
N ALA A 271 10.52 8.87 39.08
CA ALA A 271 11.42 9.92 39.55
C ALA A 271 11.27 9.93 41.08
N SER A 272 12.22 9.28 41.73
CA SER A 272 12.48 9.44 43.16
C SER A 272 13.11 10.80 43.43
#